data_AF-A0A1I0D7Y6-F1
#
_entry.id   AF-A0A1I0D7Y6-F1
#
_cell.length_a   1.000
_cell.length_b   1.000
_cell.length_c   1.000
_cell.angle_alpha   90.00
_cell.angle_beta   90.00
_cell.angle_gamma   90.00
#
_symmetry.space_group_name_H-M   'P 1'
#
loop_
_entity.id
_entity.type
_entity.pdbx_description
1 polymer ?
#
loop_
_entity_poly.entity_id
_entity_poly.type
_entity_poly.pdbx_seq_one_letter_code
_entity_poly.pdbx_strand_id
1 'polypeptide(L)'
;MAISLPNGATLSASTLLATALAFSEISNAENAIVTLEDTHTLKTGDVVLIKSGWSGINQLVTEIEVTGDQITLKGVDTSNTNRFNEGGGIGSIQKIEGWTEISQIKDIDFSGGEQQTTEVQFLSDDKARQINTYKSPKAVKLTIVHDSTLPFYPLMRKADESQAIHAIKMYVPKASENRYFAGTISFDDTPTSKQNEAETISAGINVESSRLTFHKYSE
;
A
#
# COMPACT_ATOMS: atom_id res chain seq x y z
N MET A 1 -9.84 17.82 16.51
CA MET A 1 -9.24 18.23 15.21
C MET A 1 -7.74 18.12 15.35
N ALA A 2 -7.11 17.12 14.72
CA ALA A 2 -5.66 17.00 14.69
C ALA A 2 -5.20 17.38 13.29
N ILE A 3 -4.74 18.62 13.11
CA ILE A 3 -4.00 19.01 11.91
C ILE A 3 -2.59 18.48 12.10
N SER A 4 -2.36 17.24 11.68
CA SER A 4 -1.03 16.63 11.73
C SER A 4 -0.24 17.13 10.53
N LEU A 5 0.61 18.13 10.76
CA LEU A 5 1.64 18.52 9.79
C LEU A 5 2.60 17.33 9.62
N PRO A 6 2.84 16.82 8.39
CA PRO A 6 3.69 15.66 8.14
C PRO A 6 5.19 15.95 8.30
N ASN A 7 5.58 16.97 9.08
CA ASN A 7 6.98 17.31 9.30
C ASN A 7 7.68 16.18 10.04
N GLY A 8 8.73 15.61 9.42
CA GLY A 8 9.48 14.47 9.92
C GLY A 8 8.94 13.11 9.49
N ALA A 9 8.01 13.05 8.52
CA ALA A 9 7.57 11.77 7.97
C ALA A 9 8.74 11.03 7.33
N THR A 10 8.93 9.75 7.69
CA THR A 10 9.91 8.87 7.07
C THR A 10 9.20 7.86 6.19
N LEU A 11 9.79 7.57 5.03
CA LEU A 11 9.24 6.61 4.07
C LEU A 11 10.24 5.48 3.89
N SER A 12 9.76 4.25 3.96
CA SER A 12 10.57 3.05 3.86
C SER A 12 9.95 2.09 2.85
N ALA A 13 10.79 1.52 1.99
CA ALA A 13 10.40 0.49 1.03
C ALA A 13 10.82 -0.90 1.53
N SER A 14 10.04 -1.92 1.22
CA SER A 14 10.33 -3.31 1.56
C SER A 14 11.55 -3.82 0.79
N THR A 15 12.54 -4.34 1.51
CA THR A 15 13.81 -4.84 0.94
C THR A 15 13.74 -6.30 0.53
N LEU A 16 13.00 -7.11 1.29
CA LEU A 16 12.86 -8.55 1.09
C LEU A 16 11.41 -8.97 1.39
N LEU A 17 10.83 -9.75 0.48
CA LEU A 17 9.54 -10.40 0.67
C LEU A 17 9.81 -11.88 0.94
N ALA A 18 9.26 -12.42 2.02
CA ALA A 18 9.34 -13.83 2.34
C ALA A 18 8.60 -14.68 1.30
N THR A 19 8.85 -15.99 1.36
CA THR A 19 8.10 -16.99 0.58
C THR A 19 6.60 -16.82 0.79
N ALA A 20 5.84 -16.84 -0.31
CA ALA A 20 4.40 -16.74 -0.30
C ALA A 20 3.79 -17.96 0.39
N LEU A 21 3.13 -17.73 1.53
CA LEU A 21 2.33 -18.73 2.25
C LEU A 21 0.91 -18.69 1.69
N ALA A 22 0.46 -19.77 1.08
CA ALA A 22 -0.92 -19.88 0.60
C ALA A 22 -1.88 -20.06 1.78
N PHE A 23 -3.03 -19.41 1.72
CA PHE A 23 -4.12 -19.64 2.67
C PHE A 23 -5.33 -20.22 1.98
N SER A 24 -5.98 -21.18 2.64
CA SER A 24 -7.13 -21.93 2.14
C SER A 24 -8.44 -21.19 2.38
N GLU A 25 -8.54 -20.44 3.47
CA GLU A 25 -9.78 -19.76 3.88
C GLU A 25 -9.51 -18.37 4.46
N ILE A 26 -10.42 -17.44 4.16
CA ILE A 26 -10.48 -16.10 4.76
C ILE A 26 -11.91 -15.83 5.21
N SER A 27 -12.08 -15.45 6.47
CA SER A 27 -13.39 -15.23 7.08
C SER A 27 -13.96 -13.85 6.73
N ASN A 28 -15.28 -13.79 6.62
CA ASN A 28 -16.05 -12.55 6.44
C ASN A 28 -16.33 -11.90 7.80
N ALA A 29 -15.33 -11.20 8.34
CA ALA A 29 -15.41 -10.53 9.64
C ALA A 29 -14.92 -9.07 9.56
N GLU A 30 -15.25 -8.28 10.60
CA GLU A 30 -14.81 -6.89 10.75
C GLU A 30 -13.28 -6.77 10.84
N ASN A 31 -12.62 -7.83 11.34
CA ASN A 31 -11.21 -8.10 11.10
C ASN A 31 -11.13 -9.48 10.42
N ALA A 32 -10.77 -9.50 9.13
CA ALA A 32 -10.67 -10.75 8.38
C ALA A 32 -9.68 -11.72 9.05
N ILE A 33 -10.12 -12.93 9.34
CA ILE A 33 -9.29 -14.00 9.90
C ILE A 33 -8.91 -14.91 8.75
N VAL A 34 -7.62 -15.02 8.49
CA VAL A 34 -7.04 -15.96 7.53
C VAL A 34 -6.58 -17.19 8.29
N THR A 35 -6.99 -18.36 7.84
CA THR A 35 -6.51 -19.64 8.37
C THR A 35 -5.42 -20.17 7.46
N LEU A 36 -4.26 -20.48 8.04
CA LEU A 36 -3.12 -21.04 7.34
C LEU A 36 -2.92 -22.50 7.75
N GLU A 37 -2.52 -23.35 6.79
CA GLU A 37 -2.40 -24.81 6.98
C GLU A 37 -1.08 -25.25 7.64
N ASP A 38 -0.06 -24.39 7.66
CA ASP A 38 1.29 -24.75 8.12
C ASP A 38 1.75 -23.86 9.28
N THR A 39 2.54 -24.45 10.20
CA THR A 39 3.27 -23.77 11.27
C THR A 39 4.01 -22.53 10.75
N HIS A 40 3.35 -21.39 10.84
CA HIS A 40 3.86 -20.12 10.32
C HIS A 40 4.79 -19.46 11.33
N THR A 41 5.89 -18.89 10.82
CA THR A 41 6.85 -18.08 11.60
C THR A 41 6.36 -16.64 11.85
N LEU A 42 5.12 -16.36 11.47
CA LEU A 42 4.44 -15.08 11.60
C LEU A 42 4.11 -14.81 13.06
N LYS A 43 4.40 -13.60 13.53
CA LYS A 43 4.11 -13.15 14.90
C LYS A 43 3.16 -11.95 14.87
N THR A 44 2.41 -11.77 15.96
CA THR A 44 1.62 -10.56 16.20
C THR A 44 2.50 -9.31 16.07
N GLY A 45 2.10 -8.37 15.21
CA GLY A 45 2.83 -7.14 14.91
C GLY A 45 3.70 -7.19 13.64
N ASP A 46 3.80 -8.34 12.96
CA ASP A 46 4.44 -8.40 11.65
C ASP A 46 3.61 -7.65 10.58
N VAL A 47 4.28 -7.07 9.59
CA VAL A 47 3.63 -6.45 8.42
C VAL A 47 3.68 -7.44 7.26
N VAL A 48 2.53 -7.70 6.65
CA VAL A 48 2.40 -8.65 5.54
C VAL A 48 1.78 -8.01 4.31
N LEU A 49 2.22 -8.48 3.14
CA LEU A 49 1.60 -8.21 1.84
C LEU A 49 0.66 -9.37 1.51
N ILE A 50 -0.59 -9.04 1.20
CA ILE A 50 -1.65 -10.01 0.95
C ILE A 50 -2.06 -9.92 -0.51
N LYS A 51 -2.04 -11.06 -1.19
CA LYS A 51 -2.61 -11.23 -2.50
C LYS A 51 -3.82 -12.14 -2.36
N SER A 52 -5.00 -11.65 -2.72
CA SER A 52 -6.26 -12.39 -2.59
C SER A 52 -7.03 -12.30 -3.90
N GLY A 53 -7.83 -13.33 -4.20
CA GLY A 53 -8.82 -13.29 -5.28
C GLY A 53 -9.87 -12.19 -5.12
N TRP A 54 -10.06 -11.68 -3.90
CA TRP A 54 -10.94 -10.55 -3.65
C TRP A 54 -10.29 -9.21 -4.02
N SER A 55 -10.88 -8.50 -4.97
CA SER A 55 -10.41 -7.18 -5.42
C SER A 55 -10.31 -6.14 -4.29
N GLY A 56 -11.07 -6.28 -3.21
CA GLY A 56 -11.04 -5.39 -2.04
C GLY A 56 -9.91 -5.64 -1.03
N ILE A 57 -9.13 -6.71 -1.20
CA ILE A 57 -7.97 -7.08 -0.34
C ILE A 57 -6.74 -7.44 -1.18
N ASN A 58 -6.87 -7.43 -2.50
CA ASN A 58 -5.73 -7.69 -3.36
C ASN A 58 -4.62 -6.64 -3.16
N GLN A 59 -3.39 -7.13 -3.04
CA GLN A 59 -2.17 -6.38 -2.79
C GLN A 59 -2.24 -5.44 -1.58
N LEU A 60 -2.94 -5.89 -0.53
CA LEU A 60 -3.06 -5.12 0.69
C LEU A 60 -1.86 -5.33 1.59
N VAL A 61 -1.31 -4.25 2.14
CA VAL A 61 -0.30 -4.31 3.20
C VAL A 61 -0.99 -4.02 4.52
N THR A 62 -0.89 -4.93 5.47
CA THR A 62 -1.47 -4.74 6.80
C THR A 62 -0.65 -5.40 7.89
N GLU A 63 -0.82 -4.91 9.12
CA GLU A 63 -0.28 -5.55 10.32
C GLU A 63 -1.18 -6.72 10.73
N ILE A 64 -0.55 -7.80 11.17
CA ILE A 64 -1.23 -9.02 11.58
C ILE A 64 -1.23 -9.23 13.09
N GLU A 65 -2.26 -9.90 13.58
CA GLU A 65 -2.33 -10.47 14.91
C GLU A 65 -2.53 -11.97 14.81
N VAL A 66 -1.65 -12.73 15.43
CA VAL A 66 -1.61 -14.19 15.31
C VAL A 66 -2.10 -14.82 16.60
N THR A 67 -3.13 -15.66 16.51
CA THR A 67 -3.69 -16.44 17.61
C THR A 67 -3.71 -17.91 17.20
N GLY A 68 -2.70 -18.68 17.58
CA GLY A 68 -2.54 -20.05 17.09
C GLY A 68 -2.42 -20.06 15.56
N ASP A 69 -3.24 -20.87 14.89
CA ASP A 69 -3.24 -21.03 13.42
C ASP A 69 -4.09 -19.98 12.67
N GLN A 70 -4.64 -19.01 13.42
CA GLN A 70 -5.49 -17.95 12.90
C GLN A 70 -4.72 -16.62 12.83
N ILE A 71 -4.70 -16.02 11.65
CA ILE A 71 -4.11 -14.70 11.40
C ILE A 71 -5.21 -13.68 11.19
N THR A 72 -5.34 -12.77 12.14
CA THR A 72 -6.28 -11.65 12.06
C THR A 72 -5.62 -10.47 11.37
N LEU A 73 -6.24 -9.96 10.29
CA LEU A 73 -5.79 -8.79 9.55
C LEU A 73 -6.35 -7.52 10.20
N LYS A 74 -5.49 -6.67 10.78
CA LYS A 74 -5.95 -5.45 11.45
C LYS A 74 -6.46 -4.41 10.45
N GLY A 75 -7.64 -3.86 10.70
CA GLY A 75 -8.22 -2.79 9.88
C GLY A 75 -8.77 -3.26 8.53
N VAL A 76 -9.00 -4.57 8.39
CA VAL A 76 -9.55 -5.18 7.17
C VAL A 76 -10.97 -5.69 7.39
N ASP A 77 -11.94 -4.82 7.18
CA ASP A 77 -13.36 -5.21 7.19
C ASP A 77 -13.73 -5.95 5.90
N THR A 78 -14.26 -7.16 6.08
CA THR A 78 -14.73 -8.09 5.04
C THR A 78 -16.16 -8.57 5.28
N SER A 79 -16.90 -7.90 6.16
CA SER A 79 -18.28 -8.24 6.54
C SER A 79 -19.26 -8.26 5.36
N ASN A 80 -18.97 -7.57 4.25
CA ASN A 80 -19.86 -7.48 3.11
C ASN A 80 -19.73 -8.69 2.17
N THR A 81 -20.56 -9.71 2.42
CA THR A 81 -20.62 -10.98 1.65
C THR A 81 -20.92 -10.82 0.16
N ASN A 82 -21.56 -9.71 -0.26
CA ASN A 82 -21.79 -9.43 -1.69
C ASN A 82 -20.50 -9.00 -2.42
N ARG A 83 -19.57 -8.38 -1.69
CA ARG A 83 -18.26 -7.94 -2.23
C ARG A 83 -17.17 -8.98 -1.95
N PHE A 84 -17.35 -9.78 -0.91
CA PHE A 84 -16.43 -10.83 -0.45
C PHE A 84 -17.19 -12.15 -0.45
N ASN A 85 -17.26 -12.79 -1.62
CA ASN A 85 -17.94 -14.05 -1.78
C ASN A 85 -17.19 -15.17 -1.06
N GLU A 86 -17.93 -16.00 -0.33
CA GLU A 86 -17.39 -17.13 0.43
C GLU A 86 -16.59 -18.07 -0.50
N GLY A 87 -15.38 -18.46 -0.07
CA GLY A 87 -14.46 -19.30 -0.86
C GLY A 87 -13.76 -18.59 -2.05
N GLY A 88 -14.11 -17.34 -2.37
CA GLY A 88 -13.46 -16.58 -3.46
C GLY A 88 -12.17 -15.85 -3.05
N GLY A 89 -11.85 -15.85 -1.76
CA GLY A 89 -10.77 -15.07 -1.18
C GLY A 89 -9.40 -15.76 -1.16
N ILE A 90 -9.30 -17.01 -1.62
CA ILE A 90 -8.07 -17.81 -1.65
C ILE A 90 -6.92 -16.98 -2.22
N GLY A 91 -5.76 -17.08 -1.60
CA GLY A 91 -4.64 -16.22 -1.93
C GLY A 91 -3.35 -16.62 -1.25
N SER A 92 -2.41 -15.68 -1.24
CA SER A 92 -1.11 -15.83 -0.62
C SER A 92 -0.77 -14.63 0.27
N ILE A 93 -0.10 -14.90 1.38
CA ILE A 93 0.47 -13.92 2.30
C ILE A 93 1.98 -13.99 2.20
N GLN A 94 2.62 -12.83 2.11
CA GLN A 94 4.08 -12.68 2.14
C GLN A 94 4.47 -11.78 3.31
N LYS A 95 5.34 -12.27 4.19
CA LYS A 95 5.96 -11.44 5.23
C LYS A 95 6.95 -10.47 4.60
N ILE A 96 7.00 -9.25 5.12
CA ILE A 96 8.06 -8.29 4.77
C ILE A 96 9.20 -8.46 5.77
N GLU A 97 10.36 -8.95 5.31
CA GLU A 97 11.50 -9.30 6.18
C GLU A 97 12.55 -8.19 6.31
N GLY A 98 12.31 -7.03 5.70
CA GLY A 98 13.20 -5.89 5.84
C GLY A 98 12.58 -4.62 5.29
N TRP A 99 12.96 -3.49 5.91
CA TRP A 99 12.59 -2.15 5.48
C TRP A 99 13.86 -1.36 5.24
N THR A 100 13.95 -0.70 4.09
CA THR A 100 15.00 0.28 3.80
C THR A 100 14.38 1.66 3.76
N GLU A 101 14.88 2.55 4.61
CA GLU A 101 14.46 3.94 4.63
C GLU A 101 14.96 4.69 3.39
N ILE A 102 14.08 5.50 2.83
CA ILE A 102 14.34 6.41 1.73
C ILE A 102 14.59 7.78 2.36
N SER A 103 15.86 8.13 2.50
CA SER A 103 16.28 9.38 3.10
C SER A 103 16.24 10.54 2.10
N GLN A 104 16.33 11.77 2.62
CA GLN A 104 16.42 13.00 1.83
C GLN A 104 15.25 13.29 0.88
N ILE A 105 14.04 12.88 1.26
CA ILE A 105 12.80 13.22 0.54
C ILE A 105 12.50 14.72 0.75
N LYS A 106 12.44 15.47 -0.34
CA LYS A 106 12.04 16.89 -0.36
C LYS A 106 10.52 17.05 -0.38
N ASP A 107 9.84 16.22 -1.15
CA ASP A 107 8.41 16.31 -1.35
C ASP A 107 7.78 14.95 -1.64
N ILE A 108 6.52 14.78 -1.21
CA ILE A 108 5.68 13.61 -1.42
C ILE A 108 4.34 14.09 -1.96
N ASP A 109 4.11 13.86 -3.25
CA ASP A 109 2.87 14.23 -3.92
C ASP A 109 1.98 12.99 -4.11
N PHE A 110 0.75 13.05 -3.61
CA PHE A 110 -0.26 12.01 -3.79
C PHE A 110 -1.25 12.47 -4.84
N SER A 111 -1.32 11.73 -5.95
CA SER A 111 -2.23 12.03 -7.06
C SER A 111 -3.19 10.87 -7.33
N GLY A 112 -4.32 11.19 -7.95
CA GLY A 112 -5.34 10.21 -8.33
C GLY A 112 -6.33 9.83 -7.22
N GLY A 113 -7.12 8.78 -7.45
CA GLY A 113 -8.22 8.38 -6.56
C GLY A 113 -9.51 9.19 -6.73
N GLU A 114 -9.57 10.07 -7.73
CA GLU A 114 -10.76 10.82 -8.11
C GLU A 114 -11.88 9.88 -8.55
N GLN A 115 -13.11 10.19 -8.14
CA GLN A 115 -14.30 9.45 -8.55
C GLN A 115 -14.67 9.89 -9.98
N GLN A 116 -14.60 8.96 -10.93
CA GLN A 116 -15.12 9.18 -12.27
C GLN A 116 -16.64 9.03 -12.24
N THR A 117 -17.32 9.91 -12.98
CA THR A 117 -18.77 9.92 -13.14
C THR A 117 -19.11 9.81 -14.62
N THR A 118 -20.21 9.13 -14.91
CA THR A 118 -20.82 9.14 -16.24
C THR A 118 -22.19 9.78 -16.14
N GLU A 119 -22.52 10.56 -17.15
CA GLU A 119 -23.84 11.15 -17.28
C GLU A 119 -24.76 10.16 -17.99
N VAL A 120 -25.89 9.84 -17.38
CA VAL A 120 -26.93 9.01 -17.98
C VAL A 120 -28.22 9.81 -18.01
N GLN A 121 -28.77 9.98 -19.20
CA GLN A 121 -30.10 10.53 -19.41
C GLN A 121 -31.01 9.42 -19.95
N PHE A 122 -32.11 9.16 -19.25
CA PHE A 122 -33.14 8.24 -19.74
C PHE A 122 -34.07 8.99 -20.70
N LEU A 123 -34.55 8.32 -21.75
CA LEU A 123 -35.46 8.93 -22.74
C LEU A 123 -36.77 9.46 -22.14
N SER A 124 -37.16 8.95 -20.98
CA SER A 124 -38.36 9.35 -20.23
C SER A 124 -38.15 10.57 -19.32
N ASP A 125 -36.90 11.04 -19.19
CA ASP A 125 -36.52 12.04 -18.19
C ASP A 125 -35.83 13.23 -18.87
N ASP A 126 -36.31 14.44 -18.58
CA ASP A 126 -35.76 15.69 -19.15
C ASP A 126 -34.46 16.13 -18.46
N LYS A 127 -33.98 15.36 -17.48
CA LYS A 127 -32.79 15.67 -16.70
C LYS A 127 -31.80 14.52 -16.73
N ALA A 128 -30.54 14.86 -16.98
CA ALA A 128 -29.46 13.92 -16.87
C ALA A 128 -29.07 13.69 -15.41
N ARG A 129 -28.65 12.47 -15.10
CA ARG A 129 -28.21 12.05 -13.76
C ARG A 129 -26.77 11.59 -13.84
N GLN A 130 -25.93 12.00 -12.89
CA GLN A 130 -24.56 11.51 -12.80
C GLN A 130 -24.51 10.24 -11.95
N ILE A 131 -23.88 9.21 -12.49
CA ILE A 131 -23.65 7.93 -11.83
C ILE A 131 -22.14 7.72 -11.68
N ASN A 132 -21.73 7.32 -10.48
CA ASN A 132 -20.34 6.99 -10.18
C ASN A 132 -19.91 5.70 -10.90
N THR A 133 -18.82 5.74 -11.66
CA THR A 133 -18.33 4.59 -12.43
C THR A 133 -17.21 3.85 -11.69
N TYR A 134 -16.00 4.39 -11.72
CA TYR A 134 -14.81 3.82 -11.10
C TYR A 134 -13.93 4.95 -10.54
N LYS A 135 -12.93 4.58 -9.76
CA LYS A 135 -11.96 5.53 -9.22
C LYS A 135 -10.66 5.48 -10.02
N SER A 136 -10.08 6.63 -10.31
CA SER A 136 -8.79 6.70 -10.98
C SER A 136 -7.69 6.02 -10.15
N PRO A 137 -6.68 5.40 -10.79
CA PRO A 137 -5.55 4.83 -10.08
C PRO A 137 -4.84 5.90 -9.26
N LYS A 138 -4.26 5.50 -8.13
CA LYS A 138 -3.50 6.39 -7.26
C LYS A 138 -2.02 6.26 -7.58
N ALA A 139 -1.31 7.37 -7.59
CA ALA A 139 0.14 7.40 -7.75
C ALA A 139 0.77 8.32 -6.70
N VAL A 140 1.95 7.93 -6.23
CA VAL A 140 2.75 8.74 -5.32
C VAL A 140 4.02 9.13 -6.03
N LYS A 141 4.33 10.43 -6.08
CA LYS A 141 5.58 10.94 -6.63
C LYS A 141 6.45 11.45 -5.50
N LEU A 142 7.66 10.90 -5.39
CA LEU A 142 8.69 11.30 -4.44
C LEU A 142 9.73 12.14 -5.18
N THR A 143 10.02 13.32 -4.63
CA THR A 143 11.17 14.13 -5.06
C THR A 143 12.26 13.98 -4.02
N ILE A 144 13.40 13.41 -4.42
CA ILE A 144 14.50 13.04 -3.51
C ILE A 144 15.74 13.81 -3.92
N VAL A 145 16.58 14.23 -2.97
CA VAL A 145 17.89 14.81 -3.29
C VAL A 145 18.81 13.74 -3.87
N HIS A 146 19.55 14.10 -4.91
CA HIS A 146 20.47 13.17 -5.55
C HIS A 146 21.70 12.92 -4.66
N ASP A 147 21.84 11.69 -4.18
CA ASP A 147 23.04 11.16 -3.55
C ASP A 147 23.15 9.66 -3.88
N SER A 148 24.00 9.34 -4.84
CA SER A 148 24.18 7.97 -5.35
C SER A 148 24.87 7.01 -4.38
N THR A 149 25.40 7.50 -3.25
CA THR A 149 26.06 6.66 -2.24
C THR A 149 25.07 6.00 -1.28
N LEU A 150 23.81 6.41 -1.31
CA LEU A 150 22.80 5.95 -0.37
C LEU A 150 22.33 4.52 -0.67
N PRO A 151 22.10 3.69 0.36
CA PRO A 151 21.82 2.26 0.20
C PRO A 151 20.48 1.96 -0.49
N PHE A 152 19.56 2.94 -0.57
CA PHE A 152 18.27 2.76 -1.24
C PHE A 152 18.36 2.81 -2.78
N TYR A 153 19.38 3.44 -3.36
CA TYR A 153 19.56 3.55 -4.82
C TYR A 153 19.57 2.21 -5.55
N PRO A 154 20.44 1.24 -5.18
CA PRO A 154 20.47 -0.05 -5.88
C PRO A 154 19.19 -0.86 -5.67
N LEU A 155 18.45 -0.61 -4.58
CA LEU A 155 17.16 -1.27 -4.32
C LEU A 155 16.06 -0.69 -5.21
N MET A 156 15.99 0.64 -5.35
CA MET A 156 15.02 1.28 -6.23
C MET A 156 15.25 0.96 -7.69
N ARG A 157 16.50 0.91 -8.15
CA ARG A 157 16.81 0.50 -9.53
C ARG A 157 16.40 -0.96 -9.81
N LYS A 158 16.65 -1.87 -8.86
CA LYS A 158 16.17 -3.26 -8.98
C LYS A 158 14.64 -3.36 -8.94
N ALA A 159 14.00 -2.54 -8.12
CA ALA A 159 12.54 -2.47 -8.04
C ALA A 159 11.95 -1.99 -9.38
N ASP A 160 12.57 -0.97 -9.99
CA ASP A 160 12.21 -0.46 -11.31
C ASP A 160 12.40 -1.51 -12.42
N GLU A 161 13.54 -2.21 -12.45
CA GLU A 161 13.79 -3.27 -13.44
C GLU A 161 12.84 -4.47 -13.28
N SER A 162 12.55 -4.86 -12.04
CA SER A 162 11.70 -6.03 -11.77
C SER A 162 10.22 -5.76 -11.95
N GLN A 163 9.78 -4.49 -11.86
CA GLN A 163 8.37 -4.09 -11.80
C GLN A 163 7.57 -4.93 -10.79
N ALA A 164 8.24 -5.42 -9.74
CA ALA A 164 7.61 -6.20 -8.70
C ALA A 164 6.80 -5.28 -7.77
N ILE A 165 5.76 -5.83 -7.16
CA ILE A 165 4.97 -5.10 -6.17
C ILE A 165 5.79 -5.02 -4.89
N HIS A 166 6.12 -3.80 -4.48
CA HIS A 166 6.82 -3.53 -3.24
C HIS A 166 5.87 -2.90 -2.23
N ALA A 167 6.04 -3.27 -0.96
CA ALA A 167 5.32 -2.66 0.14
C ALA A 167 6.07 -1.40 0.61
N ILE A 168 5.32 -0.35 0.89
CA ILE A 168 5.84 0.95 1.31
C ILE A 168 5.17 1.33 2.61
N LYS A 169 6.00 1.73 3.56
CA LYS A 169 5.63 2.22 4.88
C LYS A 169 5.96 3.69 4.95
N MET A 170 4.97 4.52 5.26
CA MET A 170 5.18 5.92 5.60
C MET A 170 4.82 6.13 7.08
N TYR A 171 5.81 6.48 7.89
CA TYR A 171 5.62 6.80 9.29
C TYR A 171 5.45 8.31 9.44
N VAL A 172 4.38 8.74 10.11
CA VAL A 172 4.13 10.16 10.39
C VAL A 172 4.25 10.40 11.91
N PRO A 173 5.35 11.02 12.40
CA PRO A 173 5.63 11.14 13.83
C PRO A 173 4.56 11.92 14.60
N LYS A 174 4.01 12.99 14.01
CA LYS A 174 2.98 13.82 14.66
C LYS A 174 1.60 13.16 14.75
N ALA A 175 1.37 12.09 14.00
CA ALA A 175 0.13 11.31 14.07
C ALA A 175 0.34 9.98 14.80
N SER A 176 1.59 9.63 15.13
CA SER A 176 1.99 8.29 15.58
C SER A 176 1.36 7.19 14.72
N GLU A 177 1.32 7.40 13.41
CA GLU A 177 0.56 6.55 12.48
C GLU A 177 1.49 6.00 11.40
N ASN A 178 1.46 4.68 11.22
CA ASN A 178 2.04 4.00 10.07
C ASN A 178 0.99 3.90 8.98
N ARG A 179 1.32 4.42 7.80
CA ARG A 179 0.52 4.25 6.59
C ARG A 179 1.21 3.23 5.72
N TYR A 180 0.46 2.21 5.32
CA TYR A 180 0.95 1.15 4.46
C TYR A 180 0.23 1.17 3.11
N PHE A 181 1.00 1.08 2.04
CA PHE A 181 0.53 0.87 0.68
C PHE A 181 1.48 -0.03 -0.08
N ALA A 182 0.99 -0.69 -1.12
CA ALA A 182 1.81 -1.45 -2.05
C ALA A 182 1.62 -0.93 -3.47
N GLY A 183 2.70 -1.00 -4.23
CA GLY A 183 2.72 -0.53 -5.59
C GLY A 183 3.99 -0.93 -6.33
N THR A 184 3.94 -0.76 -7.64
CA THR A 184 5.11 -0.84 -8.50
C THR A 184 5.89 0.46 -8.42
N ILE A 185 7.21 0.34 -8.28
CA ILE A 185 8.12 1.48 -8.15
C ILE A 185 8.68 1.76 -9.53
N SER A 186 8.54 3.01 -9.99
CA SER A 186 9.26 3.56 -11.14
C SER A 186 10.34 4.51 -10.64
N PHE A 187 11.61 4.28 -10.99
CA PHE A 187 12.72 5.10 -10.51
C PHE A 187 13.44 5.78 -11.68
N ASP A 188 13.40 7.12 -11.70
CA ASP A 188 14.19 7.91 -12.63
C ASP A 188 15.44 8.42 -11.92
N ASP A 189 16.59 7.86 -12.32
CA ASP A 189 17.90 8.23 -11.77
C ASP A 189 18.51 9.46 -12.45
N THR A 190 17.81 10.06 -13.42
CA THR A 190 18.26 11.27 -14.11
C THR A 190 18.16 12.48 -13.16
N PRO A 191 19.29 13.07 -12.72
CA PRO A 191 19.25 14.22 -11.85
C PRO A 191 18.77 15.44 -12.63
N THR A 192 17.79 16.15 -12.08
CA THR A 192 17.40 17.47 -12.55
C THR A 192 18.15 18.52 -11.73
N SER A 193 19.04 19.26 -12.38
CA SER A 193 19.81 20.34 -11.77
C SER A 193 19.14 21.69 -12.08
N LYS A 194 18.87 22.49 -11.05
CA LYS A 194 18.39 23.87 -11.17
C LYS A 194 19.37 24.82 -10.50
N GLN A 195 19.53 26.02 -11.05
CA GLN A 195 20.45 27.02 -10.49
C GLN A 195 20.07 27.36 -9.04
N ASN A 196 21.03 27.25 -8.12
CA ASN A 196 20.87 27.46 -6.67
C ASN A 196 19.99 26.43 -5.91
N GLU A 197 19.72 25.27 -6.50
CA GLU A 197 19.01 24.18 -5.82
C GLU A 197 19.84 22.89 -5.82
N ALA A 198 19.75 22.10 -4.75
CA ALA A 198 20.36 20.76 -4.72
C ALA A 198 19.68 19.86 -5.77
N GLU A 199 20.49 19.09 -6.49
CA GLU A 199 20.03 18.17 -7.54
C GLU A 199 18.97 17.21 -6.99
N THR A 200 17.95 16.94 -7.79
CA THR A 200 16.85 16.05 -7.39
C THR A 200 16.60 14.98 -8.42
N ILE A 201 16.23 13.82 -7.92
CA ILE A 201 15.72 12.67 -8.69
C ILE A 201 14.24 12.46 -8.34
N SER A 202 13.52 11.75 -9.20
CA SER A 202 12.12 11.43 -8.97
C SER A 202 11.86 9.94 -8.96
N ALA A 203 11.13 9.48 -7.94
CA ALA A 203 10.60 8.13 -7.88
C ALA A 203 9.07 8.20 -7.93
N GLY A 204 8.46 7.50 -8.87
CA GLY A 204 7.01 7.28 -8.93
C GLY A 204 6.66 5.94 -8.30
N ILE A 205 5.53 5.87 -7.60
CA ILE A 205 4.95 4.64 -7.09
C ILE A 205 3.53 4.58 -7.62
N ASN A 206 3.23 3.57 -8.43
CA ASN A 206 1.87 3.29 -8.87
C ASN A 206 1.21 2.41 -7.82
N VAL A 207 0.23 2.96 -7.10
CA VAL A 207 -0.41 2.27 -5.99
C VAL A 207 -1.41 1.26 -6.54
N GLU A 208 -1.09 -0.01 -6.37
CA GLU A 208 -1.95 -1.14 -6.76
C GLU A 208 -2.74 -1.69 -5.56
N SER A 209 -2.38 -1.30 -4.34
CA SER A 209 -3.15 -1.68 -3.14
C SER A 209 -4.57 -1.12 -3.21
N SER A 210 -5.56 -1.99 -3.00
CA SER A 210 -6.99 -1.65 -3.05
C SER A 210 -7.40 -0.59 -2.02
N ARG A 211 -6.67 -0.50 -0.89
CA ARG A 211 -6.82 0.53 0.15
C ARG A 211 -5.48 0.85 0.80
N LEU A 212 -5.36 2.07 1.31
CA LEU A 212 -4.32 2.44 2.27
C LEU A 212 -4.75 1.94 3.65
N THR A 213 -3.88 1.21 4.34
CA THR A 213 -4.14 0.78 5.72
C THR A 213 -3.45 1.72 6.70
N PHE A 214 -4.17 2.08 7.76
CA PHE A 214 -3.71 2.99 8.79
C PHE A 214 -3.63 2.25 10.12
N HIS A 215 -2.44 2.22 10.72
CA HIS A 215 -2.24 1.66 12.04
C HIS A 215 -1.67 2.75 12.94
N LYS A 216 -2.45 3.12 13.96
CA LYS A 216 -1.97 3.99 15.03
C LYS A 216 -1.07 3.17 15.95
N TYR A 217 0.12 3.68 16.22
CA TYR A 217 0.97 3.18 17.27
C TYR A 217 0.31 3.52 18.62
N SER A 218 -0.14 2.51 19.36
CA SER A 218 -0.46 2.68 20.77
C SER A 218 0.85 2.64 21.54
N GLU A 219 1.24 3.75 22.17
CA GLU A 219 2.16 3.69 23.31
C GLU A 219 1.58 2.83 24.43
#